data_AF-A0A953P6N2-F1
#
_entry.id   AF-A0A953P6N2-F1
#
_cell.length_a   1.000
_cell.length_b   1.000
_cell.length_c   1.000
_cell.angle_alpha   90.00
_cell.angle_beta   90.00
_cell.angle_gamma   90.00
#
_symmetry.space_group_name_H-M   'P 1'
#
loop_
_entity.id
_entity.type
_entity.pdbx_description
1 polymer ?
#
loop_
_entity_poly.entity_id
_entity_poly.type
_entity_poly.pdbx_seq_one_letter_code
_entity_poly.pdbx_strand_id
1 'polypeptide(L)'
;MKRIICWLGIATLAMAGVALAQGTEKKPKAKKAAAPVDKEAVERGRILFEKKCALCHNADSDVRKIGPGLKGLNQRGKFSVNDNKITDKTLKAWIESGDEQMPPFKEVLSEKEIMDVVRYVRTL
;
A
#
# COMPACT_ATOMS: atom_id res chain seq x y z
N MET A 1 40.80 -47.21 57.86
CA MET A 1 40.01 -48.45 58.03
C MET A 1 38.55 -48.18 57.65
N LYS A 2 38.05 -48.90 56.63
CA LYS A 2 36.65 -49.25 56.30
C LYS A 2 35.63 -48.09 56.04
N ARG A 3 34.71 -48.07 55.05
CA ARG A 3 34.24 -48.80 53.83
C ARG A 3 33.21 -47.81 53.21
N ILE A 4 33.09 -47.45 51.92
CA ILE A 4 32.82 -48.21 50.68
C ILE A 4 31.40 -48.83 50.61
N ILE A 5 30.54 -48.22 49.76
CA ILE A 5 29.64 -48.78 48.70
C ILE A 5 28.10 -48.90 48.90
N CYS A 6 27.38 -48.21 47.99
CA CYS A 6 26.20 -48.58 47.17
C CYS A 6 24.85 -48.91 47.83
N TRP A 7 23.66 -48.59 47.30
CA TRP A 7 23.20 -48.37 45.92
C TRP A 7 21.87 -47.57 45.88
N LEU A 8 21.69 -46.85 44.76
CA LEU A 8 20.49 -46.69 43.92
C LEU A 8 19.09 -46.73 44.54
N GLY A 9 18.31 -45.67 44.28
CA GLY A 9 16.85 -45.68 44.42
C GLY A 9 16.20 -44.36 44.03
N ILE A 10 16.26 -44.00 42.74
CA ILE A 10 15.47 -42.91 42.15
C ILE A 10 14.06 -43.45 41.90
N ALA A 11 13.04 -42.79 42.46
CA ALA A 11 11.68 -42.86 41.95
C ALA A 11 10.96 -41.55 42.28
N THR A 12 11.07 -40.60 41.36
CA THR A 12 10.33 -39.34 41.32
C THR A 12 8.84 -39.62 41.15
N LEU A 13 8.04 -39.24 42.15
CA LEU A 13 6.58 -39.30 42.08
C LEU A 13 6.07 -38.04 41.34
N ALA A 14 5.46 -38.27 40.19
CA ALA A 14 4.88 -37.26 39.31
C ALA A 14 3.64 -36.61 39.95
N MET A 15 3.64 -35.28 40.05
CA MET A 15 2.40 -34.51 40.21
C MET A 15 1.89 -34.07 38.84
N ALA A 16 0.73 -34.61 38.48
CA ALA A 16 -0.13 -34.12 37.42
C ALA A 16 -0.81 -32.82 37.87
N GLY A 17 -0.88 -31.81 37.00
CA GLY A 17 -1.64 -30.60 37.31
C GLY A 17 -1.55 -29.48 36.29
N VAL A 18 -2.54 -29.45 35.40
CA VAL A 18 -3.14 -28.27 34.74
C VAL A 18 -2.37 -27.66 33.56
N ALA A 19 -2.89 -27.99 32.37
CA ALA A 19 -2.70 -27.24 31.15
C ALA A 19 -3.28 -25.82 31.27
N LEU A 20 -2.46 -24.81 30.97
CA LEU A 20 -2.93 -23.52 30.49
C LEU A 20 -2.23 -23.21 29.16
N ALA A 21 -3.06 -22.89 28.19
CA ALA A 21 -2.75 -22.75 26.79
C ALA A 21 -1.60 -21.79 26.51
N GLN A 22 -0.69 -22.22 25.65
CA GLN A 22 0.25 -21.36 24.95
C GLN A 22 -0.55 -20.34 24.13
N GLY A 23 -0.66 -19.12 24.63
CA GLY A 23 -1.10 -17.98 23.84
C GLY A 23 -0.13 -17.81 22.67
N THR A 24 -0.57 -18.17 21.46
CA THR A 24 0.14 -17.80 20.24
C THR A 24 0.01 -16.28 20.11
N GLU A 25 1.00 -15.56 20.61
CA GLU A 25 1.15 -14.14 20.34
C GLU A 25 1.37 -13.98 18.83
N LYS A 26 0.28 -13.73 18.11
CA LYS A 26 0.33 -13.18 16.76
C LYS A 26 1.08 -11.85 16.85
N LYS A 27 2.38 -11.91 16.59
CA LYS A 27 3.24 -10.77 16.29
C LYS A 27 2.45 -9.81 15.39
N PRO A 28 2.15 -8.57 15.81
CA PRO A 28 1.51 -7.63 14.92
C PRO A 28 2.45 -7.45 13.74
N LYS A 29 2.00 -7.83 12.54
CA LYS A 29 2.66 -7.54 11.28
C LYS A 29 2.93 -6.04 11.29
N ALA A 30 4.19 -5.65 11.48
CA ALA A 30 4.61 -4.27 11.37
C ALA A 30 4.08 -3.75 10.04
N LYS A 31 3.12 -2.82 10.10
CA LYS A 31 2.73 -2.04 8.93
C LYS A 31 4.02 -1.40 8.46
N LYS A 32 4.51 -1.77 7.27
CA LYS A 32 5.58 -1.04 6.59
C LYS A 32 5.17 0.43 6.68
N ALA A 33 5.92 1.21 7.45
CA ALA A 33 5.78 2.66 7.42
C ALA A 33 5.87 3.05 5.94
N ALA A 34 4.87 3.80 5.46
CA ALA A 34 4.93 4.33 4.11
C ALA A 34 6.26 5.06 3.96
N ALA A 35 7.00 4.77 2.89
CA ALA A 35 8.24 5.48 2.60
C ALA A 35 7.95 7.00 2.62
N PRO A 36 8.92 7.84 3.02
CA PRO A 36 8.76 9.28 2.98
C PRO A 36 8.22 9.72 1.62
N VAL A 37 7.12 10.47 1.63
CA VAL A 37 6.58 11.06 0.41
C VAL A 37 7.60 12.09 -0.07
N ASP A 38 8.17 11.85 -1.25
CA ASP A 38 9.03 12.79 -1.97
C ASP A 38 8.17 14.02 -2.34
N LYS A 39 8.31 15.10 -1.55
CA LYS A 39 7.49 16.31 -1.66
C LYS A 39 7.76 17.03 -2.98
N GLU A 40 9.00 17.03 -3.42
CA GLU A 40 9.43 17.63 -4.67
C GLU A 40 8.80 16.88 -5.86
N ALA A 41 8.70 15.56 -5.80
CA ALA A 41 8.00 14.76 -6.79
C ALA A 41 6.50 15.03 -6.82
N VAL A 42 5.87 15.17 -5.64
CA VAL A 42 4.46 15.55 -5.54
C VAL A 42 4.23 16.93 -6.17
N GLU A 43 5.10 17.91 -5.91
CA GLU A 43 4.95 19.25 -6.47
C GLU A 43 5.14 19.28 -8.00
N ARG A 44 6.14 18.56 -8.54
CA ARG A 44 6.28 18.39 -10.00
C ARG A 44 5.04 17.74 -10.60
N GLY A 45 4.51 16.71 -9.93
CA GLY A 45 3.28 16.03 -10.31
C GLY A 45 2.07 16.95 -10.33
N ARG A 46 1.93 17.84 -9.34
CA ARG A 46 0.87 18.85 -9.26
C ARG A 46 0.92 19.80 -10.46
N ILE A 47 2.10 20.32 -10.79
CA ILE A 47 2.29 21.23 -11.93
C ILE A 47 1.93 20.54 -13.26
N LEU A 48 2.35 19.28 -13.44
CA LEU A 48 1.99 18.50 -14.63
C LEU A 48 0.49 18.23 -14.70
N PHE A 49 -0.12 17.88 -13.56
CA PHE A 49 -1.56 17.67 -13.46
C PHE A 49 -2.34 18.92 -13.87
N GLU A 50 -1.96 20.10 -13.39
CA GLU A 50 -2.61 21.36 -13.74
C GLU A 50 -2.53 21.66 -15.24
N LYS A 51 -1.39 21.37 -15.86
CA LYS A 51 -1.16 21.64 -17.28
C LYS A 51 -1.86 20.64 -18.21
N LYS A 52 -2.06 19.40 -17.79
CA LYS A 52 -2.42 18.29 -18.69
C LYS A 52 -3.70 17.55 -18.29
N CYS A 53 -4.03 17.51 -17.00
CA CYS A 53 -5.10 16.67 -16.46
C CYS A 53 -6.29 17.49 -15.94
N ALA A 54 -6.04 18.68 -15.40
CA ALA A 54 -7.05 19.54 -14.75
C ALA A 54 -8.13 20.06 -15.72
N LEU A 55 -7.86 20.03 -17.03
CA LEU A 55 -8.88 20.32 -18.04
C LEU A 55 -10.06 19.36 -17.91
N CYS A 56 -9.80 18.08 -17.61
CA CYS A 56 -10.80 17.02 -17.60
C CYS A 56 -11.15 16.51 -16.19
N HIS A 57 -10.25 16.65 -15.22
CA HIS A 57 -10.39 16.12 -13.87
C HIS A 57 -10.39 17.21 -12.81
N ASN A 58 -11.28 17.12 -11.83
CA ASN A 58 -11.21 17.93 -10.62
C ASN A 58 -10.27 17.25 -9.62
N ALA A 59 -9.31 17.99 -9.07
CA ALA A 59 -8.43 17.46 -8.03
C ALA A 59 -9.06 17.52 -6.63
N ASP A 60 -9.88 18.53 -6.40
CA ASP A 60 -10.46 18.96 -5.11
C ASP A 60 -11.93 18.58 -4.93
N SER A 61 -12.50 17.89 -5.92
CA SER A 61 -13.89 17.42 -5.93
C SER A 61 -13.97 16.02 -6.53
N ASP A 62 -14.96 15.24 -6.08
CA ASP A 62 -15.35 13.96 -6.66
C ASP A 62 -16.36 14.11 -7.81
N VAL A 63 -16.89 15.34 -8.01
CA VAL A 63 -17.80 15.68 -9.10
C VAL A 63 -17.13 15.47 -10.45
N ARG A 64 -17.84 14.80 -11.36
CA ARG A 64 -17.41 14.58 -12.75
C ARG A 64 -17.33 15.91 -13.49
N LYS A 65 -16.23 16.12 -14.21
CA LYS A 65 -16.04 17.25 -15.14
C LYS A 65 -16.17 16.75 -16.57
N ILE A 66 -15.07 16.25 -17.13
CA ILE A 66 -15.08 15.41 -18.33
C ILE A 66 -14.82 13.97 -17.87
N GLY A 67 -13.68 13.78 -17.18
CA GLY A 67 -13.39 12.59 -16.40
C GLY A 67 -13.95 12.65 -14.98
N PRO A 68 -13.82 11.56 -14.21
CA PRO A 68 -14.23 11.53 -12.81
C PRO A 68 -13.45 12.57 -11.99
N GLY A 69 -14.10 13.17 -10.99
CA GLY A 69 -13.37 13.91 -9.96
C GLY A 69 -12.41 12.98 -9.21
N LEU A 70 -11.29 13.50 -8.70
CA LEU A 70 -10.20 12.71 -8.13
C LEU A 70 -10.05 12.87 -6.61
N LYS A 71 -10.84 13.75 -5.98
CA LYS A 71 -10.87 13.80 -4.51
C LYS A 71 -11.29 12.46 -3.93
N GLY A 72 -10.56 12.01 -2.92
CA GLY A 72 -10.78 10.74 -2.27
C GLY A 72 -10.50 9.53 -3.17
N LEU A 73 -9.61 9.66 -4.16
CA LEU A 73 -9.28 8.55 -5.08
C LEU A 73 -8.81 7.31 -4.32
N ASN A 74 -8.01 7.53 -3.27
CA ASN A 74 -7.42 6.46 -2.48
C ASN A 74 -8.46 5.62 -1.74
N GLN A 75 -9.61 6.21 -1.40
CA GLN A 75 -10.70 5.58 -0.66
C GLN A 75 -11.63 4.76 -1.56
N ARG A 76 -11.66 5.03 -2.88
CA ARG A 76 -12.52 4.31 -3.84
C ARG A 76 -12.15 2.85 -4.02
N GLY A 77 -10.87 2.49 -3.83
CA GLY A 77 -10.37 1.12 -3.97
C GLY A 77 -10.26 0.62 -5.42
N LYS A 78 -11.16 1.02 -6.33
CA LYS A 78 -11.18 0.62 -7.74
C LYS A 78 -11.45 1.78 -8.70
N PHE A 79 -11.00 1.64 -9.95
CA PHE A 79 -11.34 2.55 -11.04
C PHE A 79 -12.81 2.40 -11.44
N SER A 80 -13.47 3.52 -11.73
CA SER A 80 -14.86 3.53 -12.17
C SER A 80 -15.08 2.95 -13.57
N VAL A 81 -14.03 2.83 -14.38
CA VAL A 81 -14.11 2.49 -15.81
C VAL A 81 -13.83 1.01 -16.11
N ASN A 82 -13.11 0.30 -15.24
CA ASN A 82 -12.68 -1.08 -15.52
C ASN A 82 -12.56 -1.96 -14.26
N ASP A 83 -13.04 -1.50 -13.10
CA ASP A 83 -13.01 -2.22 -11.82
C ASP A 83 -11.63 -2.65 -11.31
N ASN A 84 -10.54 -2.24 -11.96
CA ASN A 84 -9.19 -2.54 -11.52
C ASN A 84 -8.91 -1.86 -10.18
N LYS A 85 -8.09 -2.48 -9.33
CA LYS A 85 -7.67 -1.87 -8.07
C LYS A 85 -6.84 -0.63 -8.34
N ILE A 86 -7.08 0.44 -7.60
CA ILE A 86 -6.24 1.64 -7.67
C ILE A 86 -4.93 1.37 -6.92
N THR A 87 -3.85 1.27 -7.69
CA THR A 87 -2.47 1.12 -7.23
C THR A 87 -1.57 2.03 -8.08
N ASP A 88 -0.36 2.31 -7.62
CA ASP A 88 0.59 3.12 -8.39
C ASP A 88 0.88 2.52 -9.77
N LYS A 89 1.01 1.18 -9.85
CA LYS A 89 1.22 0.44 -11.11
C LYS A 89 0.05 0.62 -12.08
N THR A 90 -1.17 0.46 -11.59
CA THR A 90 -2.36 0.55 -12.44
C THR A 90 -2.65 2.00 -12.83
N LEU A 91 -2.38 2.98 -11.96
CA LEU A 91 -2.46 4.40 -12.30
C LEU A 91 -1.46 4.78 -13.38
N LYS A 92 -0.20 4.36 -13.24
CA LYS A 92 0.82 4.54 -14.27
C LYS A 92 0.38 3.96 -15.60
N ALA A 93 -0.01 2.67 -15.60
CA ALA A 93 -0.46 1.99 -16.82
C ALA A 93 -1.66 2.71 -17.46
N TRP A 94 -2.62 3.17 -16.65
CA TRP A 94 -3.77 3.91 -17.14
C TRP A 94 -3.41 5.25 -17.76
N ILE A 95 -2.51 6.02 -17.13
CA ILE A 95 -2.03 7.29 -17.68
C ILE A 95 -1.22 7.05 -18.97
N GLU A 96 -0.45 5.96 -19.04
CA GLU A 96 0.33 5.60 -20.23
C GLU A 96 -0.57 5.23 -21.41
N SER A 97 -1.56 4.36 -21.20
CA SER A 97 -2.37 3.79 -22.29
C SER A 97 -3.64 4.55 -22.61
N GLY A 98 -4.24 5.22 -21.62
CA GLY A 98 -5.56 5.81 -21.76
C GLY A 98 -6.64 4.79 -22.14
N ASP A 99 -7.76 5.31 -22.64
CA ASP A 99 -8.87 4.61 -23.29
C ASP A 99 -9.53 5.52 -24.36
N GLU A 100 -10.78 5.25 -24.73
CA GLU A 100 -11.53 6.07 -25.69
C GLU A 100 -11.82 7.50 -25.21
N GLN A 101 -11.89 7.73 -23.89
CA GLN A 101 -12.27 9.02 -23.29
C GLN A 101 -11.10 9.77 -22.65
N MET A 102 -10.07 9.05 -22.22
CA MET A 102 -8.83 9.60 -21.67
C MET A 102 -7.67 9.28 -22.63
N PRO A 103 -7.06 10.29 -23.28
CA PRO A 103 -5.97 10.03 -24.22
C PRO A 103 -4.73 9.43 -23.51
N PRO A 104 -3.92 8.63 -24.22
CA PRO A 104 -2.64 8.13 -23.70
C PRO A 104 -1.65 9.27 -23.50
N PHE A 105 -0.86 9.22 -22.43
CA PHE A 105 0.19 10.20 -22.14
C PHE A 105 1.61 9.68 -22.33
N LYS A 106 1.81 8.40 -22.67
CA LYS A 106 3.15 7.80 -22.83
C LYS A 106 4.01 8.48 -23.89
N GLU A 107 3.39 9.01 -24.93
CA GLU A 107 4.10 9.69 -26.04
C GLU A 107 4.44 11.16 -25.74
N VAL A 108 3.88 11.72 -24.65
CA VAL A 108 4.02 13.16 -24.32
C VAL A 108 4.66 13.42 -22.96
N LEU A 109 4.67 12.42 -22.06
CA LEU A 109 5.31 12.50 -20.75
C LEU A 109 6.30 11.33 -20.60
N SER A 110 7.47 11.63 -20.05
CA SER A 110 8.41 10.59 -19.65
C SER A 110 7.84 9.73 -18.52
N GLU A 111 8.36 8.50 -18.38
CA GLU A 111 7.97 7.60 -17.29
C GLU A 111 8.13 8.26 -15.90
N LYS A 112 9.19 9.07 -15.73
CA LYS A 112 9.42 9.82 -14.49
C LYS A 112 8.32 10.86 -14.24
N GLU A 113 7.92 11.60 -15.26
CA GLU A 113 6.85 12.61 -15.16
C GLU A 113 5.49 11.96 -14.87
N ILE A 114 5.18 10.84 -15.52
CA ILE A 114 3.97 10.05 -15.23
C ILE A 114 3.99 9.61 -13.77
N MET A 115 5.12 9.12 -13.27
CA MET A 115 5.24 8.71 -11.86
C MET A 115 5.17 9.89 -10.88
N ASP A 116 5.65 11.08 -11.26
CA ASP A 116 5.46 12.31 -10.47
C ASP A 116 3.96 12.67 -10.40
N VAL A 117 3.22 12.57 -11.52
CA VAL A 117 1.74 12.74 -11.54
C VAL A 117 1.04 11.69 -10.67
N VAL A 118 1.43 10.42 -10.76
CA VAL A 118 0.87 9.35 -9.90
C VAL A 118 1.05 9.70 -8.43
N ARG A 119 2.24 10.16 -8.02
CA ARG A 119 2.49 10.58 -6.62
C ARG A 119 1.57 11.70 -6.20
N TYR A 120 1.37 12.72 -7.04
CA TYR A 120 0.45 13.81 -6.75
C TYR A 120 -1.00 13.32 -6.63
N VAL A 121 -1.50 12.56 -7.59
CA VAL A 121 -2.88 12.07 -7.61
C VAL A 121 -3.16 11.13 -6.41
N ARG A 122 -2.13 10.43 -5.91
CA ARG A 122 -2.18 9.64 -4.68
C ARG A 122 -2.26 10.47 -3.40
N THR A 123 -2.15 11.80 -3.47
CA THR A 123 -2.40 12.70 -2.34
C THR A 123 -3.83 13.23 -2.27
N LEU A 124 -4.65 12.97 -3.30
CA LEU A 124 -6.02 13.47 -3.44
C LEU A 124 -7.09 12.63 -2.73
#